data_AF-X1HYV5-F1
#
_entry.id   AF-X1HYV5-F1
#
_cell.length_a   1.000
_cell.length_b   1.000
_cell.length_c   1.000
_cell.angle_alpha   90.00
_cell.angle_beta   90.00
_cell.angle_gamma   90.00
#
_symmetry.space_group_name_H-M   'P 1'
#
loop_
_entity.id
_entity.type
_entity.pdbx_description
1 polymer ?
#
loop_
_entity_poly.entity_id
_entity_poly.type
_entity_poly.pdbx_seq_one_letter_code
_entity_poly.pdbx_strand_id
1 'polypeptide(L)'
;QANLEEVKDEVKEGLLDLKKKEKALEKMKQVKAELKRRNLDDLAEKYKLEYYTVDEHKRDQYLSIIGQNSKVDQLAFSLSLQETSEPLEFEGGYAMIRLLDRKNISQEDFEKEKEKEIENLLEMKKNRFFHSYMIKLREEIGFNIKSDLFFKTISDVLSMYGGQN
;
A
#
# COMPACT_ATOMS: atom_id res chain seq x y z
N GLN A 1 -25.30 14.74 24.01
CA GLN A 1 -24.48 15.96 23.90
C GLN A 1 -23.11 15.59 24.45
N ALA A 2 -22.05 15.70 23.65
CA ALA A 2 -20.69 15.49 24.16
C ALA A 2 -20.41 16.51 25.27
N ASN A 3 -19.80 16.06 26.36
CA ASN A 3 -19.55 16.91 27.53
C ASN A 3 -18.36 17.85 27.22
N LEU A 4 -18.35 19.05 27.79
CA LEU A 4 -17.33 20.08 27.46
C LEU A 4 -15.89 19.62 27.77
N GLU A 5 -15.73 18.72 28.74
CA GLU A 5 -14.44 18.12 29.09
C GLU A 5 -13.96 17.10 28.05
N GLU A 6 -14.85 16.24 27.54
CA GLU A 6 -14.52 15.26 26.48
C GLU A 6 -14.02 15.95 25.21
N VAL A 7 -14.70 17.04 24.80
CA VAL A 7 -14.29 17.82 23.61
C VAL A 7 -12.94 18.51 23.81
N LYS A 8 -12.62 18.97 25.04
CA LYS A 8 -11.31 19.59 25.32
C LYS A 8 -10.18 18.58 25.22
N ASP A 9 -10.40 17.37 25.72
CA ASP A 9 -9.39 16.31 25.66
C ASP A 9 -9.17 15.83 24.22
N GLU A 10 -10.24 15.61 23.45
CA GLU A 10 -10.14 15.28 22.01
C GLU A 10 -9.39 16.35 21.21
N VAL A 11 -9.67 17.63 21.43
CA VAL A 11 -8.98 18.73 20.74
C VAL A 11 -7.51 18.80 21.15
N LYS A 12 -7.20 18.57 22.43
CA LYS A 12 -5.82 18.58 22.92
C LYS A 12 -5.01 17.44 22.33
N GLU A 13 -5.59 16.24 22.24
CA GLU A 13 -4.96 15.09 21.57
C GLU A 13 -4.75 15.36 20.08
N GLY A 14 -5.76 15.87 19.38
CA GLY A 14 -5.64 16.24 17.96
C GLY A 14 -4.56 17.30 17.72
N LEU A 15 -4.47 18.33 18.58
CA LEU A 15 -3.43 19.35 18.48
C LEU A 15 -2.03 18.77 18.76
N LEU A 16 -1.92 17.85 19.71
CA LEU A 16 -0.67 17.19 20.02
C LEU A 16 -0.18 16.38 18.82
N ASP A 17 -1.07 15.65 18.15
CA ASP A 17 -0.72 14.84 17.00
C ASP A 17 -0.35 15.68 15.78
N LEU A 18 -1.05 16.79 15.54
CA LEU A 18 -0.64 17.77 14.53
C LEU A 18 0.77 18.30 14.79
N LYS A 19 1.08 18.71 16.03
CA LYS A 19 2.42 19.20 16.40
C LYS A 19 3.50 18.13 16.28
N LYS A 20 3.19 16.86 16.57
CA LYS A 20 4.14 15.74 16.36
C LYS A 20 4.45 15.59 14.87
N LYS A 21 3.43 15.63 14.00
CA LYS A 21 3.58 15.53 12.55
C LYS A 21 4.39 16.69 11.98
N GLU A 22 4.09 17.92 12.38
CA GLU A 22 4.82 19.11 11.94
C GLU A 22 6.31 19.02 12.32
N LYS A 23 6.61 18.67 13.58
CA LYS A 23 8.00 18.49 14.02
C LYS A 23 8.73 17.36 13.29
N ALA A 24 8.04 16.26 13.01
CA ALA A 24 8.61 15.16 12.24
C ALA A 24 8.94 15.61 10.81
N LEU A 25 8.03 16.33 10.15
CA LEU A 25 8.25 16.90 8.82
C LEU A 25 9.42 17.89 8.79
N GLU A 26 9.50 18.80 9.77
CA GLU A 26 10.61 19.75 9.90
C GLU A 26 11.95 19.03 10.04
N LYS A 27 12.02 18.00 10.91
CA LYS A 27 13.23 17.19 11.10
C LYS A 27 13.64 16.51 9.79
N MET A 28 12.70 15.94 9.04
CA MET A 28 12.99 15.30 7.76
C MET A 28 13.48 16.29 6.69
N LYS A 29 12.93 17.51 6.66
CA LYS A 29 13.42 18.59 5.78
C LYS A 29 14.85 19.01 6.13
N GLN A 30 15.19 19.09 7.42
CA GLN A 30 16.56 19.37 7.86
C GLN A 30 17.52 18.27 7.42
N VAL A 31 17.13 16.99 7.61
CA VAL A 31 17.91 15.83 7.15
C VAL A 31 18.15 15.90 5.65
N LYS A 32 17.13 16.19 4.85
CA LYS A 32 17.27 16.36 3.39
C LYS A 32 18.24 17.47 3.01
N ALA A 33 18.22 18.60 3.72
CA ALA A 33 19.13 19.71 3.48
C ALA A 33 20.59 19.35 3.80
N GLU A 34 20.83 18.59 4.86
CA GLU A 34 22.16 18.13 5.25
C GLU A 34 22.69 16.97 4.39
N LEU A 35 21.80 16.14 3.84
CA LEU A 35 22.13 14.99 2.99
C LEU A 35 22.89 15.36 1.72
N LYS A 36 22.77 16.61 1.25
CA LYS A 36 23.58 17.12 0.12
C LYS A 36 25.08 17.20 0.42
N ARG A 37 25.47 17.16 1.70
CA ARG A 37 26.85 17.42 2.17
C ARG A 37 27.45 16.32 3.03
N ARG A 38 26.63 15.37 3.49
CA ARG A 38 27.00 14.30 4.43
C ARG A 38 26.48 12.96 3.93
N ASN A 39 27.08 11.87 4.41
CA ASN A 39 26.64 10.52 4.09
C ASN A 39 25.38 10.15 4.91
N LEU A 40 24.64 9.14 4.43
CA LEU A 40 23.41 8.68 5.07
C LEU A 40 23.66 8.15 6.49
N ASP A 41 24.77 7.44 6.68
CA ASP A 41 25.16 6.86 7.99
C ASP A 41 25.33 7.93 9.07
N ASP A 42 26.07 9.00 8.77
CA ASP A 42 26.30 10.12 9.70
C ASP A 42 24.99 10.80 10.11
N LEU A 43 24.05 10.91 9.17
CA LEU A 43 22.74 11.52 9.41
C LEU A 43 21.82 10.57 10.18
N ALA A 44 21.89 9.27 9.90
CA ALA A 44 21.17 8.25 10.63
C ALA A 44 21.57 8.25 12.11
N GLU A 45 22.87 8.29 12.41
CA GLU A 45 23.36 8.38 13.79
C GLU A 45 22.98 9.71 14.46
N LYS A 46 23.22 10.84 13.79
CA LYS A 46 22.93 12.18 14.33
C LYS A 46 21.46 12.37 14.67
N TYR A 47 20.57 11.91 13.79
CA TYR A 47 19.13 12.09 13.94
C TYR A 47 18.43 10.88 14.54
N LYS A 48 19.16 9.81 14.89
CA LYS A 48 18.63 8.52 15.36
C LYS A 48 17.55 7.99 14.41
N LEU A 49 17.86 7.95 13.12
CA LEU A 49 16.98 7.44 12.07
C LEU A 49 17.43 6.05 11.67
N GLU A 50 16.47 5.22 11.31
CA GLU A 50 16.73 3.92 10.69
C GLU A 50 16.63 4.08 9.16
N TYR A 51 17.48 3.38 8.43
CA TYR A 51 17.39 3.29 6.98
C TYR A 51 17.51 1.82 6.57
N TYR A 52 16.85 1.50 5.45
CA TYR A 52 16.79 0.14 4.93
C TYR A 52 17.01 0.23 3.42
N THR A 53 17.85 -0.67 2.90
CA THR A 53 18.05 -0.83 1.47
C THR A 53 17.10 -1.91 0.98
N VAL A 54 16.41 -1.63 -0.12
CA VAL A 54 15.53 -2.56 -0.81
C VAL A 54 16.22 -2.97 -2.10
N ASP A 55 16.39 -4.26 -2.33
CA ASP A 55 17.12 -4.78 -3.51
C ASP A 55 16.32 -4.52 -4.81
N GLU A 56 15.07 -4.98 -4.87
CA GLU A 56 14.17 -4.73 -6.00
C GLU A 56 12.78 -4.28 -5.49
N HIS A 57 12.23 -3.26 -6.16
CA HIS A 57 10.90 -2.73 -5.88
C HIS A 57 10.08 -2.63 -7.18
N LYS A 58 8.92 -3.29 -7.21
CA LYS A 58 7.91 -3.18 -8.27
C LYS A 58 6.73 -2.33 -7.79
N ARG A 59 5.97 -1.76 -8.72
CA ARG A 59 4.70 -1.09 -8.39
C ARG A 59 3.79 -2.06 -7.66
N ASP A 60 3.08 -1.55 -6.64
CA ASP A 60 2.18 -2.30 -5.78
C ASP A 60 2.86 -3.38 -4.89
N GLN A 61 4.19 -3.40 -4.84
CA GLN A 61 4.93 -4.28 -3.94
C GLN A 61 4.86 -3.76 -2.49
N TYR A 62 4.62 -4.68 -1.56
CA TYR A 62 4.61 -4.35 -0.14
C TYR A 62 6.04 -4.06 0.37
N LEU A 63 6.21 -2.94 1.07
CA LEU A 63 7.43 -2.60 1.78
C LEU A 63 7.22 -2.74 3.29
N SER A 64 8.09 -3.45 4.01
CA SER A 64 7.90 -3.78 5.43
C SER A 64 7.67 -2.57 6.35
N ILE A 65 8.18 -1.38 5.98
CA ILE A 65 8.13 -0.18 6.83
C ILE A 65 6.97 0.73 6.44
N ILE A 66 6.71 0.89 5.14
CA ILE A 66 5.76 1.89 4.61
C ILE A 66 4.45 1.21 4.13
N GLY A 67 4.43 -0.12 4.14
CA GLY A 67 3.34 -0.93 3.61
C GLY A 67 3.24 -0.84 2.09
N GLN A 68 2.04 -1.12 1.59
CA GLN A 68 1.68 -0.85 0.19
C GLN A 68 1.20 0.60 0.08
N ASN A 69 1.96 1.44 -0.63
CA ASN A 69 1.65 2.87 -0.74
C ASN A 69 1.89 3.39 -2.16
N SER A 70 0.81 3.68 -2.88
CA SER A 70 0.87 4.15 -4.27
C SER A 70 1.60 5.48 -4.44
N LYS A 71 1.64 6.34 -3.41
CA LYS A 71 2.43 7.58 -3.44
C LYS A 71 3.93 7.30 -3.39
N VAL A 72 4.35 6.26 -2.65
CA VAL A 72 5.75 5.79 -2.65
C VAL A 72 6.12 5.31 -4.05
N ASP A 73 5.27 4.53 -4.69
CA ASP A 73 5.52 4.02 -6.04
C ASP A 73 5.64 5.15 -7.06
N GLN A 74 4.72 6.10 -7.05
CA GLN A 74 4.80 7.25 -7.95
C GLN A 74 6.11 8.03 -7.75
N LEU A 75 6.51 8.23 -6.50
CA LEU A 75 7.72 8.95 -6.15
C LEU A 75 8.97 8.17 -6.56
N ALA A 76 9.09 6.90 -6.20
CA ALA A 76 10.22 6.04 -6.52
C ALA A 76 10.51 5.99 -8.03
N PHE A 77 9.46 5.86 -8.85
CA PHE A 77 9.60 5.77 -10.30
C PHE A 77 9.77 7.13 -11.01
N SER A 78 9.54 8.26 -10.33
CA SER A 78 9.75 9.61 -10.88
C SER A 78 11.12 10.21 -10.54
N LEU A 79 11.80 9.70 -9.52
CA LEU A 79 13.14 10.15 -9.12
C LEU A 79 14.21 9.81 -10.16
N SER A 80 15.21 10.68 -10.25
CA SER A 80 16.45 10.45 -11.00
C SER A 80 17.39 9.53 -10.20
N LEU A 81 18.37 8.92 -10.89
CA LEU A 81 19.40 8.12 -10.23
C LEU A 81 20.11 8.93 -9.14
N GLN A 82 20.29 8.33 -7.96
CA GLN A 82 20.87 8.92 -6.76
C GLN A 82 20.09 10.10 -6.15
N GLU A 83 18.92 10.45 -6.71
CA GLU A 83 18.05 11.48 -6.18
C GLU A 83 17.31 11.00 -4.93
N THR A 84 17.15 11.90 -3.96
CA THR A 84 16.38 11.67 -2.74
C THR A 84 15.07 12.47 -2.77
N SER A 85 13.97 11.81 -2.46
CA SER A 85 12.63 12.39 -2.50
C SER A 85 12.39 13.49 -1.46
N GLU A 86 11.28 14.20 -1.59
CA GLU A 86 10.71 14.96 -0.46
C GLU A 86 10.17 13.99 0.61
N PRO A 87 10.05 14.43 1.88
CA PRO A 87 9.43 13.63 2.93
C PRO A 87 7.98 13.28 2.56
N LEU A 88 7.66 12.00 2.61
CA LEU A 88 6.34 11.45 2.32
C LEU A 88 5.67 11.00 3.62
N GLU A 89 4.44 11.42 3.84
CA GLU A 89 3.62 10.95 4.95
C GLU A 89 3.08 9.53 4.68
N PHE A 90 3.18 8.67 5.69
CA PHE A 90 2.58 7.35 5.75
C PHE A 90 2.02 7.10 7.14
N GLU A 91 1.34 5.97 7.35
CA GLU A 91 0.65 5.66 8.62
C GLU A 91 1.58 5.74 9.85
N GLY A 92 2.84 5.33 9.71
CA GLY A 92 3.85 5.38 10.76
C GLY A 92 4.62 6.70 10.90
N GLY A 93 4.30 7.73 10.12
CA GLY A 93 4.97 9.04 10.18
C GLY A 93 5.47 9.55 8.83
N TYR A 94 6.76 9.88 8.72
CA TYR A 94 7.37 10.41 7.50
C TYR A 94 8.57 9.58 7.07
N ALA A 95 8.68 9.32 5.77
CA ALA A 95 9.80 8.61 5.15
C ALA A 95 10.38 9.41 3.98
N MET A 96 11.65 9.19 3.66
CA MET A 96 12.27 9.62 2.41
C MET A 96 12.82 8.41 1.69
N ILE A 97 12.78 8.45 0.37
CA ILE A 97 13.32 7.38 -0.47
C ILE A 97 14.42 7.94 -1.36
N ARG A 98 15.45 7.13 -1.62
CA ARG A 98 16.53 7.47 -2.54
C ARG A 98 16.61 6.40 -3.62
N LEU A 99 16.62 6.82 -4.89
CA LEU A 99 16.76 5.88 -5.99
C LEU A 99 18.23 5.47 -6.14
N LEU A 100 18.55 4.22 -5.84
CA LEU A 100 19.92 3.71 -5.96
C LEU A 100 20.23 3.21 -7.37
N ASP A 101 19.29 2.45 -7.94
CA ASP A 101 19.40 1.86 -9.27
C ASP A 101 18.02 1.81 -9.96
N ARG A 102 18.03 1.73 -11.30
CA ARG A 102 16.83 1.58 -12.11
C ARG A 102 17.07 0.54 -13.19
N LYS A 103 16.35 -0.58 -13.08
CA LYS A 103 16.25 -1.58 -14.14
C LYS A 103 15.29 -1.11 -15.22
N ASN A 104 15.82 -0.77 -16.39
CA ASN A 104 14.99 -0.48 -17.56
C ASN A 104 14.59 -1.80 -18.23
N ILE A 105 13.34 -1.87 -18.69
CA ILE A 105 12.86 -2.98 -19.50
C ILE A 105 13.29 -2.69 -20.96
N SER A 106 13.91 -3.66 -21.62
CA SER A 106 14.24 -3.53 -23.04
C SER A 106 12.98 -3.64 -23.90
N GLN A 107 12.99 -3.04 -25.08
CA GLN A 107 11.88 -3.17 -26.04
C GLN A 107 11.59 -4.66 -26.35
N GLU A 108 12.64 -5.47 -26.43
CA GLU A 108 12.55 -6.90 -26.71
C GLU A 108 11.86 -7.68 -25.56
N ASP A 109 12.21 -7.38 -24.31
CA ASP A 109 11.57 -8.00 -23.15
C ASP A 109 10.11 -7.57 -23.04
N PHE A 110 9.81 -6.31 -23.34
CA PHE A 110 8.43 -5.82 -23.39
C PHE A 110 7.62 -6.56 -24.46
N GLU A 111 8.15 -6.73 -25.67
CA GLU A 111 7.46 -7.43 -26.75
C GLU A 111 7.20 -8.91 -26.43
N LYS A 112 8.14 -9.58 -25.73
CA LYS A 112 7.97 -10.96 -25.27
C LYS A 112 6.82 -11.12 -24.28
N GLU A 113 6.63 -10.16 -23.38
CA GLU A 113 5.58 -10.26 -22.33
C GLU A 113 4.25 -9.60 -22.71
N LYS A 114 4.25 -8.73 -23.72
CA LYS A 114 3.09 -7.90 -24.11
C LYS A 114 1.83 -8.71 -24.40
N GLU A 115 1.92 -9.75 -25.22
CA GLU A 115 0.75 -10.55 -25.62
C GLU A 115 0.10 -11.22 -24.41
N LYS A 116 0.93 -11.86 -23.58
CA LYS A 116 0.50 -12.50 -22.34
C LYS A 116 -0.17 -11.50 -21.38
N GLU A 117 0.40 -10.30 -21.24
CA GLU A 117 -0.17 -9.30 -20.36
C GLU A 117 -1.50 -8.74 -20.88
N ILE A 118 -1.65 -8.58 -22.20
CA ILE A 118 -2.93 -8.22 -22.81
C ILE A 118 -3.99 -9.29 -22.56
N GLU A 119 -3.64 -10.57 -22.69
CA GLU A 119 -4.55 -11.69 -22.40
C GLU A 119 -4.99 -11.70 -20.94
N ASN A 120 -4.06 -11.57 -19.99
CA ASN A 120 -4.35 -11.47 -18.56
C ASN A 120 -5.30 -10.30 -18.26
N LEU A 121 -5.00 -9.11 -18.78
CA LEU A 121 -5.83 -7.92 -18.58
C LEU A 121 -7.23 -8.08 -19.18
N LEU A 122 -7.34 -8.75 -20.33
CA LEU A 122 -8.62 -9.04 -20.96
C LEU A 122 -9.45 -10.01 -20.10
N GLU A 123 -8.83 -11.07 -19.59
CA GLU A 123 -9.49 -12.03 -18.71
C GLU A 123 -9.97 -11.39 -17.40
N MET A 124 -9.11 -10.58 -16.75
CA MET A 124 -9.49 -9.82 -15.56
C MET A 124 -10.70 -8.92 -15.80
N LYS A 125 -10.75 -8.22 -16.94
CA LYS A 125 -11.89 -7.36 -17.30
C LYS A 125 -13.16 -8.16 -17.57
N LYS A 126 -13.07 -9.29 -18.28
CA LYS A 126 -14.19 -10.20 -18.53
C LYS A 126 -14.78 -10.72 -17.22
N ASN A 127 -13.93 -11.19 -16.31
CA ASN A 127 -14.33 -11.71 -15.00
C ASN A 127 -14.98 -10.62 -14.14
N ARG A 128 -14.41 -9.40 -14.11
CA ARG A 128 -15.01 -8.26 -13.40
C ARG A 128 -16.40 -7.92 -13.95
N PHE A 129 -16.54 -7.81 -15.28
CA PHE A 129 -17.82 -7.51 -15.91
C PHE A 129 -18.86 -8.59 -15.61
N PHE A 130 -18.49 -9.86 -15.79
CA PHE A 130 -19.36 -11.00 -15.50
C PHE A 130 -19.83 -10.98 -14.05
N HIS A 131 -18.93 -10.74 -13.08
CA HIS A 131 -19.27 -10.64 -11.67
C HIS A 131 -20.27 -9.50 -11.39
N SER A 132 -20.00 -8.30 -11.91
CA SER A 132 -20.92 -7.15 -11.76
C SER A 132 -22.29 -7.41 -12.40
N TYR A 133 -22.31 -8.07 -13.56
CA TYR A 133 -23.54 -8.44 -14.25
C TYR A 133 -24.35 -9.47 -13.46
N MET A 134 -23.70 -10.48 -12.89
CA MET A 134 -24.34 -11.50 -12.05
C MET A 134 -24.92 -10.91 -10.76
N ILE A 135 -24.22 -9.97 -10.11
CA ILE A 135 -24.74 -9.24 -8.94
C ILE A 135 -26.04 -8.52 -9.32
N LYS A 136 -26.01 -7.75 -10.42
CA LYS A 136 -27.16 -6.99 -10.89
C LYS A 136 -28.37 -7.89 -11.21
N LEU A 137 -28.16 -8.99 -11.94
CA LEU A 137 -29.24 -9.92 -12.24
C LEU A 137 -29.82 -10.57 -10.97
N ARG A 138 -28.98 -10.90 -9.99
CA ARG A 138 -29.44 -11.47 -8.72
C ARG A 138 -30.34 -10.50 -7.96
N GLU A 139 -29.97 -9.21 -7.96
CA GLU A 139 -30.77 -8.14 -7.36
C GLU A 139 -32.10 -7.95 -8.08
N GLU A 140 -32.11 -7.91 -9.42
CA GLU A 140 -33.32 -7.75 -10.24
C GLU A 140 -34.29 -8.92 -10.10
N ILE A 141 -33.78 -10.15 -9.99
CA ILE A 141 -34.59 -11.37 -9.84
C ILE A 141 -35.10 -11.54 -8.39
N GLY A 142 -34.57 -10.77 -7.43
CA GLY A 142 -34.95 -10.88 -6.01
C GLY A 142 -34.59 -12.24 -5.40
N PHE A 143 -33.49 -12.85 -5.85
CA PHE A 143 -33.12 -14.21 -5.47
C PHE A 143 -32.64 -14.27 -4.01
N ASN A 144 -33.54 -14.72 -3.11
CA ASN A 144 -33.27 -14.87 -1.68
C ASN A 144 -32.72 -16.28 -1.38
N ILE A 145 -31.40 -16.43 -1.32
CA ILE A 145 -30.77 -17.67 -0.84
C ILE A 145 -30.86 -17.68 0.68
N LYS A 146 -31.51 -18.69 1.26
CA LYS A 146 -31.40 -18.97 2.70
C LYS A 146 -30.01 -19.53 2.99
N SER A 147 -29.04 -18.63 3.20
CA SER A 147 -27.63 -18.94 3.41
C SER A 147 -27.41 -20.02 4.48
N ASP A 148 -28.18 -20.00 5.56
CA ASP A 148 -28.10 -20.98 6.65
C ASP A 148 -28.38 -22.42 6.17
N LEU A 149 -29.36 -22.59 5.28
CA LEU A 149 -29.71 -23.91 4.75
C LEU A 149 -28.66 -24.41 3.75
N PHE A 150 -28.09 -23.50 2.96
CA PHE A 150 -27.02 -23.81 2.00
C PHE A 150 -25.71 -24.22 2.69
N PHE A 151 -25.30 -23.48 3.73
CA PHE A 151 -24.12 -23.84 4.50
C PHE A 151 -24.33 -25.14 5.30
N LYS A 152 -25.53 -25.37 5.83
CA LYS A 152 -25.87 -26.64 6.49
C LYS A 152 -25.76 -27.83 5.53
N THR A 153 -26.32 -27.75 4.32
CA THR A 153 -26.23 -28.85 3.36
C THR A 153 -24.81 -29.09 2.87
N ILE A 154 -24.00 -28.04 2.68
CA ILE A 154 -22.57 -28.20 2.35
C ILE A 154 -21.82 -28.87 3.50
N SER A 155 -22.04 -28.44 4.75
CA SER A 155 -21.42 -29.06 5.93
C SER A 155 -21.83 -30.53 6.08
N ASP A 156 -23.11 -30.84 5.87
CA ASP A 156 -23.62 -32.21 5.93
C ASP A 156 -22.98 -33.09 4.85
N VAL A 157 -22.85 -32.61 3.61
CA VAL A 157 -22.18 -33.35 2.52
C VAL A 157 -20.68 -33.51 2.80
N LEU A 158 -19.99 -32.45 3.24
CA LEU A 158 -18.56 -32.53 3.55
C LEU A 158 -18.28 -33.47 4.72
N SER A 159 -19.15 -33.52 5.73
CA SER A 159 -19.01 -34.47 6.85
C SER A 159 -19.24 -35.93 6.42
N MET A 160 -20.06 -36.19 5.40
CA MET A 160 -20.21 -37.53 4.81
C MET A 160 -18.95 -38.01 4.08
N TYR A 161 -18.15 -37.09 3.50
CA TYR A 161 -16.89 -37.44 2.81
C TYR A 161 -15.65 -37.33 3.71
N GLY A 162 -15.68 -36.50 4.75
CA GLY A 162 -14.58 -36.33 5.72
C GLY A 162 -14.54 -37.37 6.83
N GLY A 163 -15.51 -38.30 6.88
CA GLY A 163 -15.62 -39.35 7.88
C GLY A 163 -14.86 -40.66 7.57
N GLN A 164 -13.96 -40.67 6.58
CA GLN A 164 -13.01 -41.77 6.37
C GLN A 164 -11.58 -41.27 6.53
N ASN A 165 -11.14 -41.19 7.78
CA ASN A 165 -9.81 -41.55 8.27
C ASN A 165 -9.81 -41.50 9.81
#